data_AF-A0A7Z9XS00-F1
#
_entry.id   AF-A0A7Z9XS00-F1
#
_cell.length_a   1.000
_cell.length_b   1.000
_cell.length_c   1.000
_cell.angle_alpha   90.00
_cell.angle_beta   90.00
_cell.angle_gamma   90.00
#
_symmetry.space_group_name_H-M   'P 1'
#
loop_
_entity.id
_entity.type
_entity.pdbx_description
1 polymer ?
#
loop_
_entity_poly.entity_id
_entity_poly.type
_entity_poly.pdbx_seq_one_letter_code
_entity_poly.pdbx_strand_id
1 'polypeptide(L)'
;MKHFNWLLLLFCMPLLAAPDGKALYENNCSSCHHSQGKGGIGLPLTPEILSQLSDAYIAKTIRHGRPGRIMPSFEQLSLAQVNAIVRYVRSWTGKPAPVFQAAKIKGDAAKGKPLYEKHCVRCHGKDGSGEGPGTGVTMSRERTFMVMPAALNNSGFQKSASDAMIRDIVASGRKSSDMPSFKSKLSDEDIAHVVTYLRTLKPPVIKQGMEEWRGKPAYIMESPYDFETTVENVKQALTGANFRIFPQRYLEQGLVDEFSVNTRQVSIRFCNFKELYHLLNIDPRLGTVLPCRINVMAQNGKVLVISANVAHLATLFNNQELSEVGVLMEEIILTVMEEATL
;
A
#
# COMPACT_ATOMS: atom_id res chain seq x y z
N MET A 1 -7.94 -49.31 -58.44
CA MET A 1 -7.56 -47.93 -58.07
C MET A 1 -8.51 -47.47 -56.97
N LYS A 2 -8.04 -47.42 -55.72
CA LYS A 2 -8.84 -46.98 -54.56
C LYS A 2 -8.57 -45.49 -54.34
N HIS A 3 -9.58 -44.64 -54.55
CA HIS A 3 -9.48 -43.21 -54.28
C HIS A 3 -9.59 -42.97 -52.77
N PHE A 4 -8.50 -42.50 -52.16
CA PHE A 4 -8.44 -42.10 -50.76
C PHE A 4 -8.87 -40.64 -50.67
N ASN A 5 -10.09 -40.39 -50.18
CA ASN A 5 -10.64 -39.05 -50.04
C ASN A 5 -10.18 -38.48 -48.69
N TRP A 6 -9.16 -37.62 -48.70
CA TRP A 6 -8.73 -36.88 -47.50
C TRP A 6 -9.71 -35.73 -47.25
N LEU A 7 -10.65 -35.93 -46.32
CA LEU A 7 -11.38 -34.84 -45.69
C LEU A 7 -10.39 -34.03 -44.82
N LEU A 8 -10.03 -32.83 -45.27
CA LEU A 8 -9.43 -31.81 -44.41
C LEU A 8 -10.48 -31.33 -43.39
N LEU A 9 -10.38 -31.82 -42.16
CA LEU A 9 -11.07 -31.24 -41.01
C LEU A 9 -10.40 -29.91 -40.66
N LEU A 10 -10.99 -28.80 -41.10
CA LEU A 10 -10.70 -27.45 -40.64
C LEU A 10 -11.10 -27.35 -39.15
N PHE A 11 -10.11 -27.51 -38.26
CA PHE A 11 -10.26 -27.17 -36.84
C PHE A 11 -10.42 -25.65 -36.71
N CYS A 12 -11.66 -25.19 -36.58
CA CYS A 12 -11.97 -23.81 -36.18
C CYS A 12 -11.63 -23.68 -34.68
N MET A 13 -10.40 -23.28 -34.35
CA MET A 13 -10.07 -22.87 -32.99
C MET A 13 -10.91 -21.64 -32.63
N PRO A 14 -11.61 -21.63 -31.47
CA PRO A 14 -12.34 -20.45 -31.04
C PRO A 14 -11.34 -19.32 -30.78
N LEU A 15 -11.44 -18.25 -31.56
CA LEU A 15 -10.69 -17.02 -31.33
C LEU A 15 -11.23 -16.40 -30.03
N LEU A 16 -10.55 -16.62 -28.91
CA LEU A 16 -10.83 -15.88 -27.68
C LEU A 16 -10.65 -14.39 -27.98
N ALA A 17 -11.73 -13.61 -27.88
CA ALA A 17 -11.70 -12.17 -28.12
C ALA A 17 -10.62 -11.52 -27.23
N ALA A 18 -9.84 -10.59 -27.81
CA ALA A 18 -8.80 -9.89 -27.07
C ALA A 18 -9.42 -9.14 -25.88
N PRO A 19 -8.77 -9.11 -24.70
CA PRO A 19 -9.31 -8.40 -23.54
C PRO A 19 -9.55 -6.92 -23.85
N ASP A 20 -10.70 -6.40 -23.42
CA ASP A 20 -11.06 -4.99 -23.57
C ASP A 20 -10.29 -4.14 -22.53
N GLY A 21 -9.26 -3.43 -23.01
CA GLY A 21 -8.42 -2.58 -22.17
C GLY A 21 -9.17 -1.39 -21.57
N LYS A 22 -10.19 -0.86 -22.24
CA LYS A 22 -10.98 0.28 -21.76
C LYS A 22 -11.86 -0.17 -20.59
N ALA A 23 -12.63 -1.24 -20.78
CA ALA A 23 -13.48 -1.78 -19.71
C ALA A 23 -12.64 -2.21 -18.49
N LEU A 24 -11.48 -2.84 -18.72
CA LEU A 24 -10.56 -3.18 -17.65
C LEU A 24 -10.05 -1.93 -16.90
N TYR A 25 -9.70 -0.86 -17.61
CA TYR A 25 -9.26 0.38 -16.97
C TYR A 25 -10.38 1.06 -16.17
N GLU A 26 -11.61 1.11 -16.71
CA GLU A 26 -12.77 1.69 -16.04
C GLU A 26 -13.13 0.92 -14.76
N ASN A 27 -13.02 -0.41 -14.78
CA ASN A 27 -13.35 -1.23 -13.62
C ASN A 27 -12.27 -1.23 -12.53
N ASN A 28 -11.00 -0.99 -12.89
CA ASN A 28 -9.87 -1.20 -11.98
C ASN A 28 -9.06 0.06 -11.65
N CYS A 29 -9.10 1.09 -12.50
CA CYS A 29 -8.14 2.21 -12.44
C CYS A 29 -8.80 3.59 -12.37
N SER A 30 -9.96 3.79 -13.00
CA SER A 30 -10.55 5.13 -13.16
C SER A 30 -11.04 5.76 -11.87
N SER A 31 -11.32 4.98 -10.82
CA SER A 31 -11.68 5.50 -9.49
C SER A 31 -10.54 6.33 -8.87
N CYS A 32 -9.29 5.95 -9.14
CA CYS A 32 -8.11 6.65 -8.63
C CYS A 32 -7.48 7.57 -9.69
N HIS A 33 -7.36 7.10 -10.93
CA HIS A 33 -6.66 7.80 -12.00
C HIS A 33 -7.56 8.66 -12.90
N HIS A 34 -8.88 8.68 -12.64
CA HIS A 34 -9.93 9.28 -13.47
C HIS A 34 -10.12 8.56 -14.82
N SER A 35 -11.33 8.63 -15.40
CA SER A 35 -11.66 7.92 -16.66
C SER A 35 -10.79 8.31 -17.86
N GLN A 36 -10.22 9.51 -17.82
CA GLN A 36 -9.32 10.07 -18.84
C GLN A 36 -7.87 10.23 -18.34
N GLY A 37 -7.47 9.58 -17.24
CA GLY A 37 -6.10 9.67 -16.74
C GLY A 37 -5.74 11.04 -16.14
N LYS A 38 -6.71 11.89 -15.80
CA LYS A 38 -6.47 13.22 -15.22
C LYS A 38 -5.91 13.17 -13.79
N GLY A 39 -5.95 12.00 -13.14
CA GLY A 39 -5.50 11.81 -11.76
C GLY A 39 -6.57 12.15 -10.72
N GLY A 40 -6.14 12.33 -9.47
CA GLY A 40 -7.00 12.63 -8.32
C GLY A 40 -6.38 12.01 -7.06
N ILE A 41 -6.98 10.93 -6.60
CA ILE A 41 -6.39 10.04 -5.57
C ILE A 41 -5.10 9.42 -6.10
N GLY A 42 -5.15 8.89 -7.33
CA GLY A 42 -3.99 8.40 -8.08
C GLY A 42 -3.26 9.51 -8.82
N LEU A 43 -2.02 9.24 -9.22
CA LEU A 43 -1.23 10.17 -10.02
C LEU A 43 -1.88 10.39 -11.41
N PRO A 44 -1.77 11.60 -11.98
CA PRO A 44 -2.17 11.82 -13.37
C PRO A 44 -1.38 10.91 -14.33
N LEU A 45 -2.06 10.36 -15.32
CA LEU A 45 -1.53 9.55 -16.42
C LEU A 45 -1.57 10.37 -17.72
N THR A 46 -1.12 11.62 -17.66
CA THR A 46 -1.16 12.53 -18.82
C THR A 46 -0.20 12.07 -19.92
N PRO A 47 -0.43 12.50 -21.18
CA PRO A 47 0.48 12.25 -22.29
C PRO A 47 1.95 12.57 -22.00
N GLU A 48 2.19 13.66 -21.25
CA GLU A 48 3.53 14.08 -20.85
C GLU A 48 4.19 13.06 -19.92
N ILE A 49 3.51 12.64 -18.85
CA ILE A 49 4.01 11.64 -17.90
C ILE A 49 4.27 10.32 -18.62
N LEU A 50 3.29 9.85 -19.37
CA LEU A 50 3.37 8.56 -20.07
C LEU A 50 4.51 8.55 -21.09
N SER A 51 4.85 9.68 -21.71
CA SER A 51 5.94 9.74 -22.69
C SER A 51 7.32 9.40 -22.13
N GLN A 52 7.54 9.50 -20.81
CA GLN A 52 8.80 9.14 -20.15
C GLN A 52 8.80 7.71 -19.59
N LEU A 53 7.70 6.95 -19.73
CA LEU A 53 7.53 5.63 -19.13
C LEU A 53 7.41 4.55 -20.20
N SER A 54 8.19 3.47 -20.10
CA SER A 54 8.06 2.33 -21.01
C SER A 54 6.82 1.49 -20.70
N ASP A 55 6.30 0.79 -21.70
CA ASP A 55 5.16 -0.13 -21.51
C ASP A 55 5.49 -1.23 -20.51
N ALA A 56 6.74 -1.74 -20.53
CA ALA A 56 7.21 -2.72 -19.56
C ALA A 56 7.18 -2.17 -18.12
N TYR A 57 7.55 -0.90 -17.91
CA TYR A 57 7.46 -0.27 -16.60
C TYR A 57 6.01 -0.14 -16.12
N ILE A 58 5.10 0.28 -17.00
CA ILE A 58 3.67 0.43 -16.68
C ILE A 58 3.07 -0.94 -16.36
N ALA A 59 3.31 -1.95 -17.20
CA ALA A 59 2.81 -3.32 -16.99
C ALA A 59 3.26 -3.90 -15.64
N LYS A 60 4.56 -3.76 -15.32
CA LYS A 60 5.10 -4.21 -14.02
C LYS A 60 4.55 -3.40 -12.85
N THR A 61 4.31 -2.10 -13.04
CA THR A 61 3.70 -1.24 -12.01
C THR A 61 2.25 -1.63 -11.74
N ILE A 62 1.46 -1.97 -12.76
CA ILE A 62 0.10 -2.51 -12.58
C ILE A 62 0.18 -3.84 -11.82
N ARG A 63 1.05 -4.74 -12.26
CA ARG A 63 1.14 -6.08 -11.67
C ARG A 63 1.61 -6.06 -10.21
N HIS A 64 2.70 -5.35 -9.91
CA HIS A 64 3.29 -5.35 -8.56
C HIS A 64 2.76 -4.26 -7.64
N GLY A 65 2.03 -3.28 -8.18
CA GLY A 65 1.64 -2.10 -7.45
C GLY A 65 2.83 -1.33 -6.86
N ARG A 66 2.55 -0.65 -5.75
CA ARG A 66 3.53 -0.07 -4.85
C ARG A 66 3.15 -0.51 -3.44
N PRO A 67 3.66 -1.67 -2.95
CA PRO A 67 3.33 -2.17 -1.61
C PRO A 67 3.57 -1.10 -0.56
N GLY A 68 2.63 -0.91 0.38
CA GLY A 68 2.74 0.19 1.34
C GLY A 68 2.51 1.58 0.73
N ARG A 69 1.85 1.68 -0.44
CA ARG A 69 1.30 2.92 -1.03
C ARG A 69 -0.07 2.67 -1.68
N ILE A 70 -0.78 3.74 -2.05
CA ILE A 70 -2.16 3.70 -2.55
C ILE A 70 -2.36 2.99 -3.90
N MET A 71 -1.30 2.69 -4.64
CA MET A 71 -1.39 1.93 -5.89
C MET A 71 -1.32 0.43 -5.59
N PRO A 72 -2.44 -0.31 -5.58
CA PRO A 72 -2.45 -1.73 -5.25
C PRO A 72 -1.78 -2.57 -6.34
N SER A 73 -1.48 -3.83 -6.01
CA SER A 73 -1.10 -4.82 -7.00
C SER A 73 -2.34 -5.39 -7.70
N PHE A 74 -2.18 -5.76 -8.97
CA PHE A 74 -3.21 -6.39 -9.79
C PHE A 74 -2.74 -7.76 -10.29
N GLU A 75 -2.16 -8.58 -9.41
CA GLU A 75 -1.60 -9.90 -9.77
C GLU A 75 -2.66 -10.90 -10.25
N GLN A 76 -3.93 -10.66 -9.92
CA GLN A 76 -5.08 -11.42 -10.40
C GLN A 76 -5.38 -11.19 -11.89
N LEU A 77 -4.89 -10.09 -12.49
CA LEU A 77 -5.06 -9.84 -13.92
C LEU A 77 -4.04 -10.66 -14.72
N SER A 78 -4.53 -11.33 -15.76
CA SER A 78 -3.66 -12.01 -16.72
C SER A 78 -2.75 -11.03 -17.45
N LEU A 79 -1.61 -11.53 -17.97
CA LEU A 79 -0.71 -10.71 -18.79
C LEU A 79 -1.42 -10.07 -19.99
N ALA A 80 -2.37 -10.77 -20.62
CA ALA A 80 -3.15 -10.25 -21.73
C ALA A 80 -4.04 -9.07 -21.31
N GLN A 81 -4.67 -9.15 -20.13
CA GLN A 81 -5.47 -8.06 -19.55
C GLN A 81 -4.61 -6.86 -19.18
N VAL A 82 -3.46 -7.07 -18.52
CA VAL A 82 -2.51 -5.98 -18.20
C VAL A 82 -2.04 -5.30 -19.48
N ASN A 83 -1.65 -6.05 -20.50
CA ASN A 83 -1.22 -5.49 -21.77
C ASN A 83 -2.36 -4.73 -22.49
N ALA A 84 -3.62 -5.17 -22.34
CA ALA A 84 -4.76 -4.43 -22.87
C ALA A 84 -4.94 -3.07 -22.19
N ILE A 85 -4.83 -3.02 -20.85
CA ILE A 85 -4.84 -1.75 -20.10
C ILE A 85 -3.69 -0.84 -20.55
N VAL A 86 -2.48 -1.38 -20.68
CA VAL A 86 -1.31 -0.60 -21.14
C VAL A 86 -1.53 -0.01 -22.52
N ARG A 87 -2.06 -0.78 -23.47
CA ARG A 87 -2.41 -0.27 -24.82
C ARG A 87 -3.46 0.84 -24.76
N TYR A 88 -4.48 0.67 -23.93
CA TYR A 88 -5.53 1.67 -23.75
C TYR A 88 -4.97 2.99 -23.20
N VAL A 89 -4.19 2.94 -22.11
CA VAL A 89 -3.55 4.13 -21.53
C VAL A 89 -2.54 4.76 -22.50
N ARG A 90 -1.80 3.95 -23.26
CA ARG A 90 -0.84 4.42 -24.27
C ARG A 90 -1.54 5.15 -25.43
N SER A 91 -2.76 4.78 -25.77
CA SER A 91 -3.52 5.42 -26.86
C SER A 91 -3.72 6.92 -26.65
N TRP A 92 -3.65 7.41 -25.41
CA TRP A 92 -3.80 8.83 -25.07
C TRP A 92 -2.59 9.70 -25.44
N THR A 93 -1.40 9.11 -25.61
CA THR A 93 -0.17 9.90 -25.79
C THR A 93 0.06 10.33 -27.24
N GLY A 94 -0.42 9.54 -28.20
CA GLY A 94 -0.04 9.66 -29.62
C GLY A 94 1.45 9.46 -29.90
N LYS A 95 2.24 9.05 -28.90
CA LYS A 95 3.71 8.89 -28.97
C LYS A 95 4.11 7.45 -28.66
N PRO A 96 5.11 6.89 -29.37
CA PRO A 96 5.62 5.56 -29.07
C PRO A 96 6.20 5.52 -27.64
N ALA A 97 6.10 4.36 -27.01
CA ALA A 97 6.71 4.16 -25.69
C ALA A 97 8.24 4.21 -25.80
N PRO A 98 8.95 4.85 -24.85
CA PRO A 98 10.40 4.76 -24.78
C PRO A 98 10.82 3.31 -24.53
N VAL A 99 11.91 2.89 -25.18
CA VAL A 99 12.48 1.56 -25.04
C VAL A 99 13.75 1.66 -24.19
N PHE A 100 13.75 0.96 -23.05
CA PHE A 100 14.89 0.88 -22.16
C PHE A 100 15.44 -0.54 -22.17
N GLN A 101 16.77 -0.67 -22.24
CA GLN A 101 17.42 -1.96 -22.15
C GLN A 101 17.27 -2.53 -20.74
N ALA A 102 17.01 -3.84 -20.65
CA ALA A 102 16.87 -4.54 -19.37
C ALA A 102 18.23 -4.83 -18.68
N ALA A 103 19.35 -4.44 -19.30
CA ALA A 103 20.68 -4.68 -18.78
C ALA A 103 20.88 -3.95 -17.44
N LYS A 104 21.53 -4.66 -16.49
CA LYS A 104 21.96 -4.04 -15.24
C LYS A 104 23.11 -3.09 -15.52
N ILE A 105 23.08 -1.91 -14.89
CA ILE A 105 24.17 -0.96 -14.94
C ILE A 105 25.24 -1.39 -13.95
N LYS A 106 26.51 -1.33 -14.38
CA LYS A 106 27.66 -1.54 -13.51
C LYS A 106 28.13 -0.20 -12.96
N GLY A 107 28.18 -0.08 -11.65
CA GLY A 107 28.70 1.07 -10.93
C GLY A 107 29.16 0.64 -9.54
N ASP A 108 29.47 1.61 -8.67
CA ASP A 108 29.95 1.39 -7.32
C ASP A 108 29.00 2.08 -6.34
N ALA A 109 28.34 1.29 -5.49
CA ALA A 109 27.41 1.80 -4.49
C ALA A 109 28.09 2.68 -3.44
N ALA A 110 29.36 2.43 -3.11
CA ALA A 110 30.11 3.23 -2.14
C ALA A 110 30.39 4.64 -2.67
N LYS A 111 30.63 4.76 -3.99
CA LYS A 111 30.74 6.05 -4.69
C LYS A 111 29.38 6.71 -4.94
N GLY A 112 28.32 5.92 -5.14
CA GLY A 112 26.97 6.41 -5.37
C GLY A 112 26.30 7.01 -4.13
N LYS A 113 26.58 6.47 -2.95
CA LYS A 113 26.01 6.94 -1.67
C LYS A 113 26.22 8.45 -1.40
N PRO A 114 27.45 9.00 -1.42
CA PRO A 114 27.66 10.43 -1.16
C PRO A 114 26.99 11.32 -2.22
N LEU A 115 26.90 10.86 -3.46
CA LEU A 115 26.18 11.57 -4.53
C LEU A 115 24.67 11.63 -4.24
N TYR A 116 24.09 10.52 -3.79
CA TYR A 116 22.68 10.46 -3.36
C TYR A 116 22.42 11.38 -2.15
N GLU A 117 23.28 11.32 -1.15
CA GLU A 117 23.17 12.16 0.05
C GLU A 117 23.21 13.66 -0.29
N LYS A 118 24.07 14.05 -1.23
CA LYS A 118 24.23 15.44 -1.66
C LYS A 118 23.08 15.96 -2.52
N HIS A 119 22.49 15.11 -3.36
CA HIS A 119 21.61 15.57 -4.44
C HIS A 119 20.16 15.07 -4.36
N CYS A 120 19.91 13.93 -3.72
CA CYS A 120 18.63 13.22 -3.82
C CYS A 120 17.85 13.23 -2.49
N VAL A 121 18.55 13.18 -1.35
CA VAL A 121 17.95 13.03 -0.01
C VAL A 121 16.91 14.09 0.31
N ARG A 122 17.11 15.33 -0.16
CA ARG A 122 16.18 16.44 0.09
C ARG A 122 14.74 16.11 -0.29
N CYS A 123 14.54 15.33 -1.36
CA CYS A 123 13.20 14.97 -1.85
C CYS A 123 12.91 13.47 -1.66
N HIS A 124 13.89 12.60 -1.82
CA HIS A 124 13.69 11.14 -1.78
C HIS A 124 13.91 10.52 -0.39
N GLY A 125 14.32 11.30 0.61
CA GLY A 125 14.62 10.80 1.95
C GLY A 125 15.97 10.08 2.04
N LYS A 126 16.52 9.95 3.26
CA LYS A 126 17.83 9.30 3.49
C LYS A 126 17.81 7.82 3.14
N ASP A 127 16.67 7.17 3.33
CA ASP A 127 16.42 5.76 3.10
C ASP A 127 15.75 5.48 1.73
N GLY A 128 15.41 6.53 0.97
CA GLY A 128 14.71 6.38 -0.31
C GLY A 128 13.20 6.17 -0.18
N SER A 129 12.60 6.38 0.99
CA SER A 129 11.15 6.28 1.21
C SER A 129 10.35 7.30 0.38
N GLY A 130 10.97 8.39 -0.06
CA GLY A 130 10.24 9.54 -0.58
C GLY A 130 9.38 10.21 0.49
N GLU A 131 9.69 10.00 1.79
CA GLU A 131 9.04 10.65 2.93
C GLU A 131 9.92 11.80 3.41
N GLY A 132 9.36 13.01 3.38
CA GLY A 132 9.98 14.27 3.75
C GLY A 132 8.92 15.38 3.78
N PRO A 133 9.25 16.59 4.29
CA PRO A 133 8.29 17.68 4.37
C PRO A 133 7.65 17.95 2.99
N GLY A 134 6.35 17.66 2.84
CA GLY A 134 5.58 17.90 1.60
C GLY A 134 5.37 16.71 0.66
N THR A 135 5.65 15.46 1.06
CA THR A 135 5.60 14.27 0.15
C THR A 135 4.57 13.19 0.49
N GLY A 136 3.59 13.48 1.36
CA GLY A 136 2.49 12.56 1.68
C GLY A 136 1.27 12.74 0.77
N VAL A 137 0.55 11.64 0.45
CA VAL A 137 -0.83 11.70 -0.07
C VAL A 137 -1.73 12.24 1.04
N THR A 138 -1.71 13.55 1.22
CA THR A 138 -2.65 14.19 2.14
C THR A 138 -3.88 14.57 1.34
N MET A 139 -5.03 14.02 1.73
CA MET A 139 -6.34 14.51 1.27
C MET A 139 -6.60 15.94 1.78
N SER A 140 -5.77 16.43 2.72
CA SER A 140 -6.05 17.59 3.56
C SER A 140 -4.99 18.71 3.52
N ARG A 141 -3.91 18.62 2.73
CA ARG A 141 -2.97 19.74 2.54
C ARG A 141 -2.94 20.18 1.07
N GLU A 142 -2.76 21.48 0.86
CA GLU A 142 -2.42 22.03 -0.45
C GLU A 142 -1.17 21.34 -1.00
N ARG A 143 -1.28 20.84 -2.24
CA ARG A 143 -0.17 20.21 -2.93
C ARG A 143 0.75 21.30 -3.47
N THR A 144 1.90 21.52 -2.83
CA THR A 144 3.00 22.26 -3.47
C THR A 144 3.64 21.47 -4.60
N PHE A 145 3.54 20.13 -4.60
CA PHE A 145 4.05 19.25 -5.65
C PHE A 145 2.92 18.46 -6.33
N MET A 146 2.80 18.56 -7.66
CA MET A 146 1.79 17.80 -8.44
C MET A 146 2.07 16.29 -8.44
N VAL A 147 3.35 15.91 -8.39
CA VAL A 147 3.84 14.52 -8.38
C VAL A 147 4.84 14.36 -7.25
N MET A 148 4.54 13.48 -6.30
CA MET A 148 5.43 13.22 -5.16
C MET A 148 6.68 12.45 -5.59
N PRO A 149 7.82 12.64 -4.88
CA PRO A 149 9.01 11.82 -5.07
C PRO A 149 8.66 10.34 -4.93
N ALA A 150 9.17 9.53 -5.86
CA ALA A 150 8.97 8.09 -5.77
C ALA A 150 9.68 7.52 -4.54
N ALA A 151 9.02 6.58 -3.87
CA ALA A 151 9.65 5.70 -2.88
C ALA A 151 10.62 4.76 -3.62
N LEU A 152 11.89 5.18 -3.71
CA LEU A 152 12.96 4.46 -4.38
C LEU A 152 13.27 3.13 -3.67
N ASN A 153 13.08 3.05 -2.36
CA ASN A 153 13.24 1.80 -1.61
C ASN A 153 12.06 0.82 -1.79
N ASN A 154 10.96 1.24 -2.43
CA ASN A 154 9.77 0.41 -2.57
C ASN A 154 10.03 -0.82 -3.45
N SER A 155 9.67 -2.01 -2.97
CA SER A 155 9.91 -3.27 -3.71
C SER A 155 9.16 -3.32 -5.05
N GLY A 156 7.96 -2.75 -5.12
CA GLY A 156 7.20 -2.61 -6.38
C GLY A 156 7.93 -1.71 -7.38
N PHE A 157 8.47 -0.57 -6.92
CA PHE A 157 9.29 0.33 -7.74
C PHE A 157 10.56 -0.38 -8.24
N GLN A 158 11.30 -1.01 -7.34
CA GLN A 158 12.54 -1.72 -7.65
C GLN A 158 12.33 -2.84 -8.69
N LYS A 159 11.22 -3.59 -8.61
CA LYS A 159 10.85 -4.62 -9.60
C LYS A 159 10.41 -4.03 -10.95
N SER A 160 9.79 -2.85 -10.93
CA SER A 160 9.19 -2.23 -12.13
C SER A 160 10.18 -1.41 -12.95
N ALA A 161 10.99 -0.58 -12.28
CA ALA A 161 11.95 0.32 -12.93
C ALA A 161 13.18 -0.47 -13.40
N SER A 162 13.58 -0.28 -14.65
CA SER A 162 14.87 -0.78 -15.16
C SER A 162 16.01 0.19 -14.83
N ASP A 163 17.25 -0.31 -14.75
CA ASP A 163 18.43 0.54 -14.49
C ASP A 163 18.58 1.64 -15.56
N ALA A 164 18.39 1.27 -16.83
CA ALA A 164 18.43 2.21 -17.95
C ALA A 164 17.38 3.33 -17.84
N MET A 165 16.17 3.00 -17.37
CA MET A 165 15.12 3.99 -17.11
C MET A 165 15.49 4.91 -15.94
N ILE A 166 16.02 4.35 -14.84
CA ILE A 166 16.46 5.16 -13.69
C ILE A 166 17.57 6.11 -14.14
N ARG A 167 18.55 5.62 -14.89
CA ARG A 167 19.64 6.42 -15.48
C ARG A 167 19.10 7.56 -16.34
N ASP A 168 18.17 7.27 -17.24
CA ASP A 168 17.57 8.28 -18.12
C ASP A 168 16.83 9.35 -17.31
N ILE A 169 16.05 8.96 -16.30
CA ILE A 169 15.32 9.90 -15.45
C ILE A 169 16.27 10.77 -14.62
N VAL A 170 17.37 10.21 -14.09
CA VAL A 170 18.38 11.00 -13.37
C VAL A 170 19.08 11.97 -14.32
N ALA A 171 19.44 11.53 -15.54
CA ALA A 171 20.10 12.37 -16.52
C ALA A 171 19.17 13.50 -17.02
N SER A 172 17.94 13.17 -17.40
CA SER A 172 17.00 14.05 -18.10
C SER A 172 16.05 14.80 -17.17
N GLY A 173 15.91 14.37 -15.92
CA GLY A 173 14.88 14.86 -15.00
C GLY A 173 13.47 14.37 -15.39
N ARG A 174 12.47 14.85 -14.66
CA ARG A 174 11.05 14.61 -14.99
C ARG A 174 10.40 15.94 -15.35
N LYS A 175 9.83 16.04 -16.55
CA LYS A 175 9.25 17.31 -17.03
C LYS A 175 7.96 17.67 -16.27
N SER A 176 7.24 16.66 -15.82
CA SER A 176 5.98 16.78 -15.08
C SER A 176 6.17 16.95 -13.56
N SER A 177 7.39 17.18 -13.07
CA SER A 177 7.68 17.38 -11.65
C SER A 177 8.90 18.27 -11.43
N ASP A 178 9.15 18.68 -10.19
CA ASP A 178 10.34 19.47 -9.84
C ASP A 178 11.64 18.64 -9.76
N MET A 179 11.70 17.49 -10.45
CA MET A 179 12.90 16.65 -10.47
C MET A 179 13.84 17.15 -11.58
N PRO A 180 14.94 17.84 -11.24
CA PRO A 180 15.80 18.47 -12.23
C PRO A 180 16.62 17.44 -13.01
N SER A 181 17.14 17.88 -14.16
CA SER A 181 18.19 17.15 -14.88
C SER A 181 19.52 17.22 -14.13
N PHE A 182 20.23 16.10 -14.04
CA PHE A 182 21.58 16.02 -13.45
C PHE A 182 22.70 15.89 -14.49
N LYS A 183 22.39 15.90 -15.79
CA LYS A 183 23.38 15.75 -16.87
C LYS A 183 24.48 16.82 -16.86
N SER A 184 24.21 18.00 -16.31
CA SER A 184 25.22 19.07 -16.16
C SER A 184 26.00 19.02 -14.84
N LYS A 185 25.61 18.15 -13.90
CA LYS A 185 26.18 18.09 -12.55
C LYS A 185 26.89 16.76 -12.24
N LEU A 186 26.48 15.69 -12.90
CA LEU A 186 27.00 14.34 -12.71
C LEU A 186 27.47 13.78 -14.05
N SER A 187 28.62 13.11 -14.04
CA SER A 187 29.09 12.36 -15.21
C SER A 187 28.22 11.12 -15.44
N ASP A 188 28.33 10.52 -16.63
CA ASP A 188 27.64 9.26 -16.93
C ASP A 188 28.05 8.11 -15.98
N GLU A 189 29.30 8.13 -15.50
CA GLU A 189 29.83 7.19 -14.51
C GLU A 189 29.25 7.46 -13.11
N ASP A 190 29.17 8.73 -12.69
CA ASP A 190 28.53 9.13 -11.43
C ASP A 190 27.06 8.70 -11.39
N ILE A 191 26.32 8.89 -12.49
CA ILE A 191 24.94 8.44 -12.59
C ILE A 191 24.88 6.91 -12.47
N ALA A 192 25.82 6.17 -13.06
CA ALA A 192 25.88 4.71 -12.91
C ALA A 192 26.15 4.29 -11.46
N HIS A 193 27.01 5.00 -10.74
CA HIS A 193 27.24 4.80 -9.30
C HIS A 193 25.96 5.07 -8.49
N VAL A 194 25.26 6.17 -8.78
CA VAL A 194 23.97 6.49 -8.14
C VAL A 194 22.94 5.39 -8.40
N VAL A 195 22.74 4.97 -9.65
CA VAL A 195 21.78 3.88 -9.97
C VAL A 195 22.14 2.61 -9.20
N THR A 196 23.42 2.27 -9.13
CA THR A 196 23.89 1.11 -8.36
C THR A 196 23.57 1.25 -6.88
N TYR A 197 23.82 2.41 -6.28
CA TYR A 197 23.44 2.70 -4.89
C TYR A 197 21.93 2.62 -4.66
N LEU A 198 21.11 3.15 -5.58
CA LEU A 198 19.65 3.08 -5.49
C LEU A 198 19.12 1.64 -5.45
N ARG A 199 19.84 0.67 -6.06
CA ARG A 199 19.50 -0.77 -5.96
C ARG A 199 19.84 -1.38 -4.61
N THR A 200 20.66 -0.74 -3.79
CA THR A 200 20.95 -1.18 -2.42
C THR A 200 19.88 -0.74 -1.42
N LEU A 201 19.06 0.25 -1.78
CA LEU A 201 17.95 0.71 -0.97
C LEU A 201 16.90 -0.40 -0.88
N LYS A 202 16.61 -0.81 0.36
CA LYS A 202 15.60 -1.81 0.67
C LYS A 202 14.43 -1.14 1.38
N PRO A 203 13.20 -1.61 1.16
CA PRO A 203 12.12 -1.20 2.03
C PRO A 203 12.49 -1.61 3.46
N PRO A 204 12.10 -0.84 4.49
CA PRO A 204 12.31 -1.26 5.86
C PRO A 204 11.76 -2.68 6.07
N VAL A 205 12.38 -3.45 6.96
CA VAL A 205 11.87 -4.79 7.29
C VAL A 205 10.55 -4.59 8.02
N ILE A 206 9.43 -4.93 7.40
CA ILE A 206 8.15 -4.97 8.09
C ILE A 206 8.28 -6.07 9.16
N LYS A 207 8.42 -5.65 10.43
CA LYS A 207 8.31 -6.57 11.55
C LYS A 207 6.92 -7.22 11.44
N GLN A 208 6.87 -8.54 11.40
CA GLN A 208 5.60 -9.23 11.33
C GLN A 208 5.01 -9.32 12.74
N GLY A 209 3.68 -9.31 12.81
CA GLY A 209 2.97 -9.63 14.04
C GLY A 209 3.25 -11.03 14.57
N MET A 210 2.71 -11.37 15.75
CA MET A 210 2.85 -12.70 16.35
C MET A 210 2.43 -13.78 15.34
N GLU A 211 3.28 -14.80 15.14
CA GLU A 211 3.14 -15.86 14.12
C GLU A 211 1.73 -16.50 14.12
N GLU A 212 1.17 -16.72 15.31
CA GLU A 212 -0.16 -17.32 15.54
C GLU A 212 -1.32 -16.52 14.94
N TRP A 213 -1.19 -15.20 14.84
CA TRP A 213 -2.24 -14.29 14.42
C TRP A 213 -2.03 -13.77 12.99
N ARG A 214 -1.01 -14.26 12.29
CA ARG A 214 -0.65 -13.84 10.94
C ARG A 214 -1.82 -14.03 9.97
N GLY A 215 -2.27 -12.92 9.38
CA GLY A 215 -3.33 -12.90 8.37
C GLY A 215 -4.76 -13.10 8.90
N LYS A 216 -4.95 -13.22 10.22
CA LYS A 216 -6.29 -13.26 10.83
C LYS A 216 -6.83 -11.84 10.99
N PRO A 217 -8.11 -11.56 10.70
CA PRO A 217 -8.68 -10.21 10.79
C PRO A 217 -8.97 -9.76 12.22
N ALA A 218 -9.03 -10.69 13.19
CA ALA A 218 -9.35 -10.41 14.58
C ALA A 218 -8.62 -11.37 15.53
N TYR A 219 -8.31 -10.87 16.73
CA TYR A 219 -7.94 -11.68 17.89
C TYR A 219 -9.19 -12.07 18.64
N ILE A 220 -9.27 -13.33 19.08
CA ILE A 220 -10.39 -13.88 19.85
C ILE A 220 -9.82 -14.70 20.99
N MET A 221 -10.14 -14.33 22.23
CA MET A 221 -9.74 -15.04 23.44
C MET A 221 -10.98 -15.40 24.27
N GLU A 222 -10.95 -16.54 24.94
CA GLU A 222 -11.99 -16.97 25.88
C GLU A 222 -11.57 -16.56 27.29
N SER A 223 -12.44 -15.86 28.01
CA SER A 223 -12.21 -15.48 29.39
C SER A 223 -12.70 -16.59 30.34
N PRO A 224 -11.94 -16.96 31.38
CA PRO A 224 -12.38 -17.89 32.41
C PRO A 224 -13.38 -17.25 33.39
N TYR A 225 -13.54 -15.93 33.34
CA TYR A 225 -14.42 -15.17 34.22
C TYR A 225 -15.83 -15.00 33.65
N ASP A 226 -16.77 -14.60 34.52
CA ASP A 226 -18.07 -14.12 34.05
C ASP A 226 -17.92 -12.79 33.31
N PHE A 227 -18.90 -12.46 32.48
CA PHE A 227 -18.87 -11.28 31.60
C PHE A 227 -18.65 -9.96 32.34
N GLU A 228 -19.23 -9.74 33.53
CA GLU A 228 -19.08 -8.45 34.20
C GLU A 228 -17.66 -8.31 34.75
N THR A 229 -17.12 -9.40 35.32
CA THR A 229 -15.73 -9.49 35.75
C THR A 229 -14.78 -9.31 34.56
N THR A 230 -15.03 -9.96 33.42
CA THR A 230 -14.21 -9.78 32.21
C THR A 230 -14.23 -8.34 31.70
N VAL A 231 -15.40 -7.69 31.68
CA VAL A 231 -15.51 -6.28 31.27
C VAL A 231 -14.68 -5.38 32.17
N GLU A 232 -14.69 -5.61 33.48
CA GLU A 232 -13.91 -4.83 34.42
C GLU A 232 -12.40 -5.11 34.31
N ASN A 233 -12.00 -6.37 34.16
CA ASN A 233 -10.61 -6.75 33.93
C ASN A 233 -10.04 -6.08 32.67
N VAL A 234 -10.80 -6.07 31.56
CA VAL A 234 -10.39 -5.35 30.33
C VAL A 234 -10.21 -3.86 30.60
N LYS A 235 -11.11 -3.22 31.36
CA LYS A 235 -10.98 -1.78 31.70
C LYS A 235 -9.75 -1.51 32.59
N GLN A 236 -9.47 -2.39 33.55
CA GLN A 236 -8.32 -2.27 34.41
C GLN A 236 -7.01 -2.43 33.63
N ALA A 237 -6.91 -3.47 32.79
CA ALA A 237 -5.75 -3.70 31.92
C ALA A 237 -5.53 -2.51 30.95
N LEU A 238 -6.60 -2.00 30.32
CA LEU A 238 -6.52 -0.80 29.48
C LEU A 238 -6.01 0.44 30.23
N THR A 239 -6.49 0.64 31.47
CA THR A 239 -6.05 1.76 32.31
C THR A 239 -4.58 1.59 32.72
N GLY A 240 -4.17 0.37 33.08
CA GLY A 240 -2.77 0.02 33.38
C GLY A 240 -1.83 0.26 32.19
N ALA A 241 -2.31 -0.01 30.98
CA ALA A 241 -1.61 0.29 29.72
C ALA A 241 -1.74 1.76 29.28
N ASN A 242 -2.20 2.66 30.16
CA ASN A 242 -2.33 4.10 29.94
C ASN A 242 -3.26 4.50 28.77
N PHE A 243 -4.32 3.72 28.54
CA PHE A 243 -5.41 4.10 27.65
C PHE A 243 -6.51 4.81 28.42
N ARG A 244 -7.09 5.83 27.76
CA ARG A 244 -8.32 6.46 28.23
C ARG A 244 -9.52 5.75 27.63
N ILE A 245 -10.42 5.33 28.50
CA ILE A 245 -11.64 4.61 28.12
C ILE A 245 -12.75 5.62 27.88
N PHE A 246 -13.43 5.48 26.75
CA PHE A 246 -14.66 6.21 26.44
C PHE A 246 -15.88 5.44 26.94
N PRO A 247 -17.05 6.10 27.06
CA PRO A 247 -18.28 5.40 27.40
C PRO A 247 -18.52 4.20 26.47
N GLN A 248 -18.68 3.04 27.10
CA GLN A 248 -18.96 1.78 26.43
C GLN A 248 -20.31 1.84 25.72
N ARG A 249 -20.47 1.07 24.64
CA ARG A 249 -21.74 0.93 23.93
C ARG A 249 -22.06 -0.54 23.73
N TYR A 250 -23.33 -0.92 23.84
CA TYR A 250 -23.74 -2.25 23.44
C TYR A 250 -23.65 -2.38 21.92
N LEU A 251 -23.29 -3.57 21.41
CA LEU A 251 -23.04 -3.77 19.98
C LEU A 251 -24.26 -3.46 19.12
N GLU A 252 -25.45 -3.76 19.62
CA GLU A 252 -26.72 -3.58 18.91
C GLU A 252 -27.36 -2.20 19.18
N GLN A 253 -26.74 -1.36 20.01
CA GLN A 253 -27.32 -0.09 20.43
C GLN A 253 -27.46 0.89 19.26
N GLY A 254 -28.71 1.14 18.87
CA GLY A 254 -29.09 1.95 17.71
C GLY A 254 -29.25 1.16 16.40
N LEU A 255 -29.07 -0.17 16.45
CA LEU A 255 -29.40 -1.10 15.37
C LEU A 255 -30.73 -1.82 15.60
N VAL A 256 -31.12 -1.98 16.87
CA VAL A 256 -32.40 -2.56 17.31
C VAL A 256 -33.14 -1.58 18.21
N ASP A 257 -34.40 -1.90 18.55
CA ASP A 257 -35.15 -1.12 19.53
C ASP A 257 -34.48 -1.13 20.91
N GLU A 258 -34.64 -0.05 21.67
CA GLU A 258 -33.90 0.17 22.92
C GLU A 258 -34.15 -0.91 23.99
N PHE A 259 -35.28 -1.62 23.92
CA PHE A 259 -35.66 -2.66 24.88
C PHE A 259 -35.15 -4.05 24.50
N SER A 260 -34.76 -4.25 23.24
CA SER A 260 -34.24 -5.53 22.72
C SER A 260 -32.72 -5.58 22.62
N VAL A 261 -32.02 -4.50 22.99
CA VAL A 261 -30.56 -4.43 22.95
C VAL A 261 -29.96 -5.51 23.84
N ASN A 262 -29.12 -6.38 23.27
CA ASN A 262 -28.38 -7.36 24.04
C ASN A 262 -27.31 -6.69 24.93
N THR A 263 -27.56 -6.65 26.23
CA THR A 263 -26.65 -6.05 27.22
C THR A 263 -25.42 -6.91 27.53
N ARG A 264 -25.38 -8.15 27.04
CA ARG A 264 -24.27 -9.10 27.20
C ARG A 264 -23.26 -9.05 26.04
N GLN A 265 -23.27 -7.97 25.28
CA GLN A 265 -22.33 -7.69 24.20
C GLN A 265 -21.96 -6.22 24.19
N VAL A 266 -20.73 -5.90 24.59
CA VAL A 266 -20.28 -4.52 24.79
C VAL A 266 -19.00 -4.23 24.00
N SER A 267 -18.94 -3.05 23.40
CA SER A 267 -17.72 -2.49 22.82
C SER A 267 -17.11 -1.48 23.77
N ILE A 268 -15.91 -1.80 24.27
CA ILE A 268 -15.08 -0.92 25.08
C ILE A 268 -14.20 -0.14 24.11
N ARG A 269 -14.49 1.15 23.97
CA ARG A 269 -13.74 2.05 23.10
C ARG A 269 -12.68 2.75 23.92
N PHE A 270 -11.45 2.80 23.43
CA PHE A 270 -10.35 3.39 24.16
C PHE A 270 -9.34 4.05 23.22
N CYS A 271 -8.55 4.96 23.78
CA CYS A 271 -7.52 5.65 23.03
C CYS A 271 -6.39 6.09 23.94
N ASN A 272 -5.16 5.99 23.43
CA ASN A 272 -4.01 6.64 24.00
C ASN A 272 -3.78 7.93 23.21
N PHE A 273 -4.05 9.08 23.83
CA PHE A 273 -4.01 10.37 23.13
C PHE A 273 -2.59 10.77 22.70
N LYS A 274 -1.55 10.27 23.39
CA LYS A 274 -0.15 10.49 23.00
C LYS A 274 0.14 9.78 21.67
N GLU A 275 -0.30 8.53 21.55
CA GLU A 275 -0.12 7.73 20.32
C GLU A 275 -1.07 8.15 19.20
N LEU A 276 -2.27 8.63 19.54
CA LEU A 276 -3.26 9.09 18.56
C LEU A 276 -2.72 10.19 17.66
N TYR A 277 -2.09 11.21 18.25
CA TYR A 277 -1.55 12.34 17.49
C TYR A 277 -0.43 11.89 16.55
N HIS A 278 0.44 11.00 17.04
CA HIS A 278 1.49 10.39 16.24
C HIS A 278 0.90 9.60 15.05
N LEU A 279 -0.06 8.70 15.32
CA LEU A 279 -0.75 7.90 14.32
C LEU A 279 -1.46 8.72 13.24
N LEU A 280 -2.21 9.76 13.64
CA LEU A 280 -2.93 10.61 12.67
C LEU A 280 -1.99 11.47 11.82
N ASN A 281 -0.79 11.78 12.31
CA ASN A 281 0.23 12.43 11.48
C ASN A 281 0.85 11.49 10.45
N ILE A 282 0.96 10.19 10.78
CA ILE A 282 1.40 9.15 9.83
C ILE A 282 0.35 8.96 8.73
N ASP A 283 -0.92 8.78 9.13
CA ASP A 283 -2.01 8.61 8.19
C ASP A 283 -3.35 9.12 8.76
N PRO A 284 -3.89 10.24 8.26
CA PRO A 284 -5.16 10.77 8.76
C PRO A 284 -6.35 9.85 8.43
N ARG A 285 -6.21 8.90 7.48
CA ARG A 285 -7.28 7.93 7.16
C ARG A 285 -7.58 7.00 8.33
N LEU A 286 -6.66 6.88 9.29
CA LEU A 286 -6.90 6.12 10.53
C LEU A 286 -8.12 6.59 11.32
N GLY A 287 -8.56 7.84 11.12
CA GLY A 287 -9.82 8.32 11.69
C GLY A 287 -11.04 7.46 11.34
N THR A 288 -10.98 6.66 10.27
CA THR A 288 -12.05 5.72 9.88
C THR A 288 -12.13 4.46 10.75
N VAL A 289 -11.03 4.08 11.40
CA VAL A 289 -10.93 2.86 12.23
C VAL A 289 -10.72 3.16 13.71
N LEU A 290 -10.47 4.42 14.06
CA LEU A 290 -10.33 4.90 15.43
C LEU A 290 -11.70 5.30 16.05
N PRO A 291 -11.82 5.33 17.38
CA PRO A 291 -10.86 4.84 18.38
C PRO A 291 -10.76 3.31 18.38
N CYS A 292 -9.69 2.78 18.98
CA CYS A 292 -9.50 1.34 19.18
C CYS A 292 -10.66 0.73 19.99
N ARG A 293 -10.94 -0.56 19.76
CA ARG A 293 -12.07 -1.27 20.36
C ARG A 293 -11.68 -2.67 20.78
N ILE A 294 -12.07 -3.04 22.00
CA ILE A 294 -12.14 -4.43 22.45
C ILE A 294 -13.61 -4.70 22.74
N ASN A 295 -14.15 -5.77 22.17
CA ASN A 295 -15.51 -6.21 22.39
C ASN A 295 -15.50 -7.38 23.39
N VAL A 296 -16.40 -7.34 24.37
CA VAL A 296 -16.65 -8.46 25.29
C VAL A 296 -18.05 -8.97 25.00
N MET A 297 -18.21 -10.28 24.81
CA MET A 297 -19.47 -10.90 24.42
C MET A 297 -19.69 -12.21 25.19
N ALA A 298 -20.86 -12.37 25.81
CA ALA A 298 -21.28 -13.66 26.33
C ALA A 298 -22.14 -14.40 25.28
N GLN A 299 -21.66 -15.53 24.78
CA GLN A 299 -22.33 -16.32 23.76
C GLN A 299 -22.05 -17.82 23.96
N ASN A 300 -23.07 -18.66 23.82
CA ASN A 300 -22.95 -20.13 23.92
C ASN A 300 -22.30 -20.62 25.22
N GLY A 301 -22.58 -19.96 26.35
CA GLY A 301 -22.00 -20.30 27.65
C GLY A 301 -20.54 -19.87 27.84
N LYS A 302 -19.97 -19.14 26.89
CA LYS A 302 -18.60 -18.62 26.93
C LYS A 302 -18.57 -17.10 26.96
N VAL A 303 -17.51 -16.54 27.52
CA VAL A 303 -17.22 -15.10 27.46
C VAL A 303 -16.02 -14.88 26.54
N LEU A 304 -16.22 -14.10 25.49
CA LEU A 304 -15.20 -13.85 24.47
C LEU A 304 -14.71 -12.40 24.56
N VAL A 305 -13.40 -12.22 24.45
CA VAL A 305 -12.73 -10.93 24.28
C VAL A 305 -12.20 -10.85 22.85
N ILE A 306 -12.66 -9.86 22.10
CA ILE A 306 -12.46 -9.77 20.64
C ILE A 306 -11.90 -8.39 20.29
N SER A 307 -10.80 -8.36 19.55
CA SER A 307 -10.23 -7.11 19.03
C SER A 307 -9.86 -7.27 17.56
N ALA A 308 -9.90 -6.17 16.80
CA ALA A 308 -9.43 -6.17 15.42
C ALA A 308 -7.92 -6.43 15.40
N ASN A 309 -7.45 -7.22 14.43
CA ASN A 309 -6.02 -7.39 14.23
C ASN A 309 -5.44 -6.09 13.68
N VAL A 310 -4.83 -5.28 14.54
CA VAL A 310 -4.34 -3.94 14.16
C VAL A 310 -3.16 -4.04 13.21
N ALA A 311 -2.30 -5.05 13.35
CA ALA A 311 -1.22 -5.30 12.41
C ALA A 311 -1.75 -5.63 11.00
N HIS A 312 -2.77 -6.48 10.91
CA HIS A 312 -3.45 -6.80 9.65
C HIS A 312 -4.21 -5.59 9.09
N LEU A 313 -4.95 -4.87 9.95
CA LEU A 313 -5.70 -3.68 9.56
C LEU A 313 -4.79 -2.58 9.03
N ALA A 314 -3.62 -2.38 9.63
CA ALA A 314 -2.61 -1.43 9.18
C ALA A 314 -2.14 -1.72 7.75
N THR A 315 -2.09 -3.00 7.34
CA THR A 315 -1.74 -3.36 5.96
C THR A 315 -2.75 -2.84 4.93
N LEU A 316 -4.03 -2.70 5.31
CA LEU A 316 -5.08 -2.21 4.41
C LEU A 316 -4.88 -0.73 4.02
N PHE A 317 -4.21 0.03 4.88
CA PHE A 317 -3.87 1.42 4.59
C PHE A 317 -2.77 1.53 3.55
N ASN A 318 -2.03 0.44 3.29
CA ASN A 318 -0.84 0.46 2.47
C ASN A 318 0.06 1.63 2.90
N ASN A 319 0.48 1.62 4.17
CA ASN A 319 1.43 2.56 4.74
C ASN A 319 2.38 1.76 5.66
N GLN A 320 3.68 1.84 5.38
CA GLN A 320 4.68 1.04 6.06
C GLN A 320 4.97 1.54 7.48
N GLU A 321 5.13 2.85 7.66
CA GLU A 321 5.27 3.46 8.98
C GLU A 321 4.09 3.07 9.87
N LEU A 322 2.88 3.07 9.29
CA LEU A 322 1.69 2.59 9.98
C LEU A 322 1.70 1.07 10.25
N SER A 323 2.28 0.26 9.37
CA SER A 323 2.41 -1.19 9.60
C SER A 323 3.33 -1.48 10.78
N GLU A 324 4.40 -0.70 10.96
CA GLU A 324 5.30 -0.82 12.10
C GLU A 324 4.62 -0.41 13.41
N VAL A 325 3.87 0.70 13.41
CA VAL A 325 3.08 1.10 14.58
C VAL A 325 1.95 0.11 14.83
N GLY A 326 1.37 -0.49 13.79
CA GLY A 326 0.34 -1.52 13.90
C GLY A 326 0.82 -2.77 14.64
N VAL A 327 2.07 -3.17 14.47
CA VAL A 327 2.71 -4.29 15.19
C VAL A 327 2.94 -3.94 16.65
N LEU A 328 3.41 -2.72 16.94
CA LEU A 328 3.55 -2.24 18.32
C LEU A 328 2.18 -2.19 19.04
N MET A 329 1.16 -1.70 18.34
CA MET A 329 -0.20 -1.61 18.89
C MET A 329 -0.83 -3.00 19.07
N GLU A 330 -0.54 -3.94 18.17
CA GLU A 330 -0.92 -5.35 18.32
C GLU A 330 -0.35 -5.94 19.62
N GLU A 331 0.94 -5.76 19.88
CA GLU A 331 1.59 -6.27 21.10
C GLU A 331 0.88 -5.75 22.36
N ILE A 332 0.65 -4.44 22.44
CA ILE A 332 -0.03 -3.81 23.57
C ILE A 332 -1.47 -4.34 23.73
N ILE A 333 -2.22 -4.46 22.64
CA ILE A 333 -3.61 -4.96 22.67
C ILE A 333 -3.66 -6.41 23.11
N LEU A 334 -2.75 -7.25 22.63
CA LEU A 334 -2.67 -8.66 23.02
C LEU A 334 -2.31 -8.79 24.49
N THR A 335 -1.33 -8.03 25.00
CA THR A 335 -1.02 -7.99 26.44
C THR A 335 -2.24 -7.61 27.28
N VAL A 336 -2.99 -6.57 26.87
CA VAL A 336 -4.23 -6.17 27.56
C VAL A 336 -5.27 -7.29 27.55
N MET A 337 -5.44 -7.99 26.42
CA MET A 337 -6.40 -9.08 26.31
C MET A 337 -5.98 -10.29 27.15
N GLU A 338 -4.68 -10.62 27.18
CA GLU A 338 -4.11 -11.68 28.01
C GLU A 338 -4.29 -11.34 29.50
N GLU A 339 -3.87 -10.17 29.96
CA GLU A 339 -4.07 -9.72 31.35
C GLU A 339 -5.54 -9.77 31.78
N ALA A 340 -6.47 -9.48 30.87
CA ALA A 340 -7.90 -9.52 31.18
C ALA A 340 -8.50 -10.93 31.20
N THR A 341 -7.79 -11.93 30.65
CA THR A 341 -8.26 -13.31 30.49
C THR A 341 -7.43 -14.35 31.25
N LEU A 342 -6.38 -13.92 31.95
CA LEU A 342 -5.55 -14.75 32.83
C LEU A 342 -6.19 -15.06 34.18
#